data_AF-A0A936NRI9-F1
#
_entry.id   AF-A0A936NRI9-F1
#
_cell.length_a   1.000
_cell.length_b   1.000
_cell.length_c   1.000
_cell.angle_alpha   90.00
_cell.angle_beta   90.00
_cell.angle_gamma   90.00
#
_symmetry.space_group_name_H-M   'P 1'
#
loop_
_entity.id
_entity.type
_entity.pdbx_description
1 polymer ?
#
loop_
_entity_poly.entity_id
_entity_poly.type
_entity_poly.pdbx_seq_one_letter_code
_entity_poly.pdbx_strand_id
1 'polypeptide(L)'
;MGNRLREARQKVKDDPTASLKAQALLDRVVTAGGIYPQPMLIDQFSNLSRMINQADQKIGRSAFEFYDDLMKEMNSIRGELDRISGK
;
A
#
# COMPACT_ATOMS: atom_id res chain seq x y z
N MET A 1 5.08 5.93 -0.67
CA MET A 1 4.10 5.45 -1.67
C MET A 1 2.82 6.29 -1.66
N GLY A 2 2.14 6.47 -0.52
CA GLY A 2 0.90 7.26 -0.44
C GLY A 2 0.97 8.68 -1.06
N ASN A 3 2.05 9.42 -0.83
CA ASN A 3 2.24 10.74 -1.45
C ASN A 3 2.29 10.69 -2.98
N ARG A 4 2.99 9.70 -3.56
CA ARG A 4 3.05 9.49 -5.02
C ARG A 4 1.67 9.20 -5.62
N LEU A 5 0.83 8.45 -4.92
CA LEU A 5 -0.55 8.17 -5.33
C LEU A 5 -1.44 9.41 -5.26
N ARG A 6 -1.31 10.21 -4.19
CA ARG A 6 -2.01 11.51 -4.06
C ARG A 6 -1.60 12.48 -5.17
N GLU A 7 -0.31 12.54 -5.48
CA GLU A 7 0.22 13.34 -6.59
C GLU A 7 -0.30 12.85 -7.95
N ALA A 8 -0.31 11.55 -8.19
CA ALA A 8 -0.83 10.98 -9.43
C ALA A 8 -2.32 11.30 -9.59
N ARG A 9 -3.14 11.10 -8.55
CA ARG A 9 -4.56 11.48 -8.52
C ARG A 9 -4.76 12.97 -8.85
N GLN A 10 -3.92 13.83 -8.29
CA GLN A 10 -3.98 15.27 -8.55
C GLN A 10 -3.62 15.62 -10.00
N LYS A 11 -2.68 14.90 -10.62
CA LYS A 11 -2.30 15.11 -12.03
C LYS A 11 -3.38 14.67 -13.00
N VAL A 12 -4.09 13.58 -12.68
CA VAL A 12 -5.17 13.04 -13.53
C VAL A 12 -6.56 13.52 -13.10
N LYS A 13 -6.65 14.58 -12.28
CA LYS A 13 -7.91 15.07 -11.70
C LYS A 13 -9.00 15.38 -12.74
N ASP A 14 -8.58 15.79 -13.94
CA ASP A 14 -9.46 16.20 -15.03
C ASP A 14 -9.95 15.00 -15.86
N ASP A 15 -9.38 13.79 -15.63
CA ASP A 15 -9.87 12.51 -16.14
C ASP A 15 -10.55 11.74 -14.98
N PRO A 16 -11.89 11.71 -14.92
CA PRO A 16 -12.62 11.04 -13.84
C PRO A 16 -12.27 9.55 -13.71
N THR A 17 -11.99 8.87 -14.83
CA THR A 17 -11.69 7.43 -14.83
C THR A 17 -10.30 7.18 -14.22
N ALA A 18 -9.29 7.94 -14.67
CA ALA A 18 -7.94 7.83 -14.12
C ALA A 18 -7.89 8.26 -12.64
N SER A 19 -8.65 9.31 -12.27
CA SER A 19 -8.76 9.78 -10.89
C SER A 19 -9.37 8.73 -9.96
N LEU A 20 -10.45 8.06 -10.39
CA LEU A 20 -11.05 6.95 -9.64
C LEU A 20 -10.10 5.77 -9.48
N LYS A 21 -9.35 5.41 -10.52
CA LYS A 21 -8.34 4.35 -10.43
C LYS A 21 -7.23 4.72 -9.44
N ALA A 22 -6.73 5.96 -9.50
CA ALA A 22 -5.72 6.43 -8.55
C ALA A 22 -6.24 6.45 -7.11
N GLN A 23 -7.52 6.76 -6.91
CA GLN A 23 -8.17 6.66 -5.60
C GLN A 23 -8.23 5.22 -5.10
N ALA A 24 -8.67 4.27 -5.94
CA ALA A 24 -8.73 2.85 -5.56
C ALA A 24 -7.33 2.30 -5.17
N LEU A 25 -6.27 2.75 -5.85
CA LEU A 25 -4.91 2.41 -5.46
C LEU A 25 -4.50 3.06 -4.13
N LEU A 26 -4.93 4.29 -3.86
CA LEU A 26 -4.68 4.96 -2.58
C LEU A 26 -5.33 4.21 -1.42
N ASP A 27 -6.56 3.72 -1.61
CA ASP A 27 -7.33 2.99 -0.60
C ASP A 27 -6.70 1.64 -0.23
N ARG A 28 -5.92 1.03 -1.13
CA ARG A 28 -5.12 -0.18 -0.86
C ARG A 28 -3.84 0.12 -0.04
N VAL A 29 -3.34 1.36 -0.10
CA VAL A 29 -2.06 1.75 0.50
C VAL A 29 -2.24 2.45 1.85
N VAL A 30 -3.23 3.32 1.95
CA VAL A 30 -3.43 4.22 3.08
C VAL A 30 -4.65 3.80 3.86
N THR A 31 -4.45 3.53 5.14
CA THR A 31 -5.53 3.24 6.07
C THR A 31 -6.45 4.45 6.22
N ALA A 32 -7.73 4.24 5.98
CA ALA A 32 -8.75 5.25 6.21
C ALA A 32 -8.88 5.57 7.71
N GLY A 33 -9.21 6.82 8.03
CA GLY A 33 -9.59 7.19 9.39
C GLY A 33 -10.95 6.59 9.77
N GLY A 34 -11.22 6.45 11.06
CA GLY A 34 -12.48 5.93 11.57
C GLY A 34 -12.32 5.29 12.94
N ILE A 35 -13.43 4.81 13.50
CA ILE A 35 -13.46 4.19 14.84
C ILE A 35 -12.70 2.85 14.83
N TYR A 36 -12.81 2.09 13.74
CA TYR A 36 -12.14 0.80 13.56
C TYR A 36 -11.45 0.77 12.19
N PRO A 37 -10.27 1.41 12.06
CA PRO A 37 -9.56 1.44 10.80
C PRO A 37 -9.01 0.05 10.45
N GLN A 38 -9.23 -0.40 9.21
CA GLN A 38 -8.59 -1.61 8.71
C GLN A 38 -7.17 -1.27 8.25
N PRO A 39 -6.12 -1.93 8.78
CA PRO A 39 -4.74 -1.62 8.43
C PRO A 39 -4.47 -1.99 6.96
N MET A 40 -4.14 -0.99 6.16
CA MET A 40 -3.74 -1.12 4.76
C MET A 40 -2.22 -1.31 4.64
N LEU A 41 -1.72 -1.40 3.41
CA LEU A 41 -0.34 -1.83 3.11
C LEU A 41 0.75 -1.16 3.96
N ILE A 42 0.69 0.16 4.18
CA ILE A 42 1.67 0.89 5.01
C ILE A 42 1.66 0.39 6.47
N ASP A 43 0.48 0.20 7.03
CA ASP A 43 0.33 -0.27 8.41
C ASP A 43 0.64 -1.76 8.52
N GLN A 44 0.33 -2.55 7.49
CA GLN A 44 0.70 -3.96 7.43
C GLN A 44 2.23 -4.14 7.43
N PHE A 45 2.97 -3.36 6.64
CA PHE A 45 4.44 -3.34 6.71
C PHE A 45 4.96 -2.88 8.08
N SER A 46 4.31 -1.87 8.68
CA SER A 46 4.69 -1.38 10.01
C SER A 46 4.46 -2.44 11.10
N ASN A 47 3.36 -3.19 11.01
CA ASN A 47 3.03 -4.29 11.92
C ASN A 47 4.01 -5.45 11.74
N LEU A 48 4.33 -5.83 10.51
CA LEU A 48 5.36 -6.82 10.22
C LEU A 48 6.72 -6.38 10.78
N SER A 49 7.11 -5.12 10.59
CA SER A 49 8.35 -4.56 11.14
C SER A 49 8.39 -4.64 12.68
N ARG A 50 7.28 -4.36 13.36
CA ARG A 50 7.18 -4.53 14.81
C ARG A 50 7.32 -6.00 15.21
N MET A 51 6.71 -6.92 14.47
CA MET A 51 6.76 -8.36 14.74
C MET A 51 8.19 -8.91 14.63
N ILE A 52 8.93 -8.54 13.57
CA ILE A 52 10.30 -9.06 13.35
C ILE A 52 11.34 -8.44 14.29
N ASN A 53 11.07 -7.28 14.87
CA ASN A 53 11.97 -6.58 15.79
C ASN A 53 11.74 -6.95 17.26
N GLN A 54 10.86 -7.92 17.56
CA GLN A 54 10.72 -8.42 18.93
C GLN A 54 11.94 -9.28 19.29
N ALA A 55 12.78 -8.76 20.19
CA ALA A 55 14.14 -9.21 20.46
C ALA A 55 14.31 -10.70 20.78
N ASP A 56 13.27 -11.35 21.31
CA ASP A 56 13.38 -12.69 21.88
C ASP A 56 12.59 -13.76 21.11
N GLN A 57 11.90 -13.41 20.02
CA GLN A 57 11.13 -14.37 19.23
C GLN A 57 11.84 -14.79 17.95
N LYS A 58 11.93 -16.10 17.72
CA LYS A 58 12.31 -16.62 16.40
C LYS A 58 11.23 -16.23 15.40
N ILE A 59 11.63 -15.53 14.35
CA ILE A 59 10.75 -15.19 13.24
C ILE A 59 10.33 -16.48 12.54
N GLY A 60 9.03 -16.77 12.57
CA GLY A 60 8.45 -17.94 11.90
C GLY A 60 8.41 -17.77 10.37
N ARG A 61 8.31 -18.88 9.65
CA ARG A 61 8.14 -18.91 8.18
C ARG A 61 6.98 -18.03 7.69
N SER A 62 5.89 -17.98 8.45
CA SER A 62 4.71 -17.17 8.14
C SER A 62 5.01 -15.67 8.02
N ALA A 63 6.01 -15.14 8.73
CA ALA A 63 6.40 -13.73 8.61
C ALA A 63 7.06 -13.43 7.27
N PHE A 64 7.84 -14.37 6.74
CA PHE A 64 8.46 -14.26 5.42
C PHE A 64 7.42 -14.41 4.31
N GLU A 65 6.50 -15.36 4.44
CA GLU A 65 5.39 -15.52 3.49
C GLU A 65 4.51 -14.27 3.46
N PHE A 66 4.21 -13.70 4.62
CA PHE A 66 3.48 -12.44 4.71
C PHE A 66 4.26 -11.28 4.07
N TYR A 67 5.56 -11.18 4.30
CA TYR A 67 6.41 -10.19 3.64
C TYR A 67 6.35 -10.31 2.11
N ASP A 68 6.47 -11.51 1.58
CA ASP A 68 6.42 -11.77 0.14
C ASP A 68 5.07 -11.33 -0.45
N ASP A 69 3.98 -11.58 0.26
CA ASP A 69 2.65 -11.14 -0.17
C ASP A 69 2.50 -9.62 -0.15
N LEU A 70 3.01 -8.93 0.89
CA LEU A 70 3.02 -7.46 0.93
C LEU A 70 3.88 -6.88 -0.21
N MET A 71 4.99 -7.54 -0.55
CA MET A 71 5.86 -7.13 -1.66
C MET A 71 5.18 -7.33 -3.02
N LYS A 72 4.47 -8.44 -3.24
CA LYS A 72 3.66 -8.66 -4.45
C LYS A 72 2.60 -7.57 -4.61
N GLU A 73 1.89 -7.24 -3.53
CA GLU A 73 0.87 -6.20 -3.54
C GLU A 73 1.48 -4.82 -3.85
N MET A 74 2.61 -4.48 -3.22
CA MET A 74 3.32 -3.24 -3.50
C MET A 74 3.75 -3.12 -4.96
N ASN A 75 4.27 -4.21 -5.55
CA ASN A 75 4.70 -4.25 -6.94
C ASN A 75 3.51 -4.14 -7.90
N SER A 76 2.39 -4.78 -7.58
CA SER A 76 1.12 -4.67 -8.31
C SER A 76 0.64 -3.21 -8.37
N ILE A 77 0.55 -2.55 -7.21
CA ILE A 77 0.14 -1.14 -7.10
C ILE A 77 1.10 -0.22 -7.87
N ARG A 78 2.41 -0.49 -7.80
CA ARG A 78 3.39 0.30 -8.57
C ARG A 78 3.15 0.17 -10.08
N GLY A 79 2.98 -1.05 -10.58
CA GLY A 79 2.71 -1.27 -12.00
C GLY A 79 1.42 -0.61 -12.48
N GLU A 80 0.36 -0.64 -11.67
CA GLU A 80 -0.88 0.07 -11.97
C GLU A 80 -0.71 1.60 -11.93
N LEU A 81 0.06 2.12 -10.97
CA LEU A 81 0.35 3.55 -10.85
C LEU A 81 1.13 4.09 -12.05
N ASP A 82 2.13 3.33 -12.52
CA ASP A 82 2.94 3.71 -13.68
C ASP A 82 2.08 3.84 -14.94
N ARG A 83 1.13 2.90 -15.14
CA ARG A 83 0.13 2.96 -16.24
C ARG A 83 -0.77 4.19 -16.16
N ILE A 84 -1.19 4.60 -14.96
CA ILE A 84 -2.04 5.80 -14.76
C ILE A 84 -1.24 7.09 -14.96
N SER A 85 0.03 7.09 -14.54
CA SER A 85 0.89 8.28 -14.56
C SER A 85 1.60 8.50 -15.89
N GLY A 86 1.44 7.59 -16.86
CA GLY A 86 2.11 7.66 -18.17
C GLY A 86 3.64 7.55 -18.08
N LYS A 87 4.15 6.81 -17.09
CA LYS A 87 5.58 6.52 -16.94
C LYS A 87 5.89 5.07 -17.24
#